data_AF-A0A958Z881-F1
#
_entry.id   AF-A0A958Z881-F1
#
_cell.length_a   1.000
_cell.length_b   1.000
_cell.length_c   1.000
_cell.angle_alpha   90.00
_cell.angle_beta   90.00
_cell.angle_gamma   90.00
#
_symmetry.space_group_name_H-M   'P 1'
#
loop_
_entity.id
_entity.type
_entity.pdbx_description
1 polymer ?
#
loop_
_entity_poly.entity_id
_entity_poly.type
_entity_poly.pdbx_seq_one_letter_code
_entity_poly.pdbx_strand_id
1 'polypeptide(L)'
;KFKEVVDKYLLPQAKAIIQINSIEEFEQAGNKLNYSLMPLTDIHLHSNRRGDLEPNGNIQYVYIFSVVALFILLIACINFMNLATARSANRAKEVGVRKVLGTEKSMLISQFLSESILMSFVATILGIGMAVLLLHPFNSLSTKTFEIQDLFHYGWV
;
A
#
# COMPACT_ATOMS: atom_id res chain seq x y z
N LYS A 1 -20.27 15.75 35.07
CA LYS A 1 -19.89 15.96 33.65
C LYS A 1 -19.39 14.68 32.97
N PHE A 2 -18.16 14.18 33.18
CA PHE A 2 -17.73 12.93 32.51
C PHE A 2 -18.51 11.69 32.97
N LYS A 3 -18.73 11.52 34.29
CA LYS A 3 -19.60 10.45 34.83
C LYS A 3 -21.02 10.47 34.23
N GLU A 4 -21.66 11.64 34.10
CA GLU A 4 -22.98 11.74 33.46
C GLU A 4 -22.98 11.33 31.98
N VAL A 5 -21.90 11.61 31.24
CA VAL A 5 -21.77 11.17 29.83
C VAL A 5 -21.59 9.67 29.75
N VAL A 6 -20.80 9.09 30.65
CA VAL A 6 -20.63 7.63 30.77
C VAL A 6 -21.97 6.97 31.08
N ASP A 7 -22.70 7.49 32.06
CA ASP A 7 -23.97 6.90 32.48
C ASP A 7 -25.05 7.01 31.40
N LYS A 8 -25.08 8.12 30.65
CA LYS A 8 -26.07 8.35 29.61
C LYS A 8 -25.80 7.59 28.30
N TYR A 9 -24.54 7.44 27.90
CA TYR A 9 -24.19 6.91 26.58
C TYR A 9 -23.44 5.57 26.60
N LEU A 10 -22.62 5.31 27.62
CA LEU A 10 -21.79 4.10 27.69
C LEU A 10 -22.47 2.97 28.48
N LEU A 11 -23.21 3.30 29.53
CA LEU A 11 -23.89 2.33 30.40
C LEU A 11 -24.93 1.46 29.67
N PRO A 12 -25.76 1.98 28.74
CA PRO A 12 -26.68 1.15 27.96
C PRO A 12 -25.95 0.13 27.07
N GLN A 13 -24.81 0.52 26.47
CA GLN A 13 -24.00 -0.37 25.64
C GLN A 13 -23.22 -1.39 26.48
N ALA A 14 -22.68 -0.96 27.63
CA ALA A 14 -21.99 -1.84 28.57
C ALA A 14 -22.94 -2.88 29.18
N LYS A 15 -24.20 -2.51 29.46
CA LYS A 15 -25.24 -3.46 29.92
C LYS A 15 -25.55 -4.52 28.86
N ALA A 16 -25.56 -4.15 27.57
CA ALA A 16 -25.79 -5.10 26.48
C ALA A 16 -24.62 -6.08 26.27
N ILE A 17 -23.38 -5.62 26.47
CA ILE A 17 -22.17 -6.42 26.17
C ILE A 17 -21.66 -7.19 27.39
N ILE A 18 -21.76 -6.61 28.60
CA ILE A 18 -21.11 -7.09 29.83
C ILE A 18 -22.16 -7.46 30.92
N GLN A 19 -23.47 -7.29 30.65
CA GLN A 19 -24.57 -7.61 31.58
C GLN A 19 -24.49 -6.91 32.95
N ILE A 20 -23.88 -5.72 33.00
CA ILE A 20 -23.79 -4.92 34.24
C ILE A 20 -25.00 -4.01 34.43
N ASN A 21 -25.47 -3.84 35.67
CA ASN A 21 -26.62 -2.98 35.98
C ASN A 21 -26.21 -1.56 36.38
N SER A 22 -25.02 -1.37 36.96
CA SER A 22 -24.46 -0.06 37.31
C SER A 22 -22.92 -0.07 37.21
N ILE A 23 -22.33 1.12 37.03
CA ILE A 23 -20.86 1.30 37.02
C ILE A 23 -20.29 1.07 38.43
N GLU A 24 -21.07 1.38 39.48
CA GLU A 24 -20.66 1.16 40.88
C GLU A 24 -20.54 -0.34 41.23
N GLU A 25 -21.45 -1.18 40.74
CA GLU A 25 -21.37 -2.63 40.90
C GLU A 25 -20.16 -3.22 40.15
N PHE A 26 -19.84 -2.64 38.99
CA PHE A 26 -18.66 -3.02 38.21
C PHE A 26 -17.34 -2.67 38.92
N GLU A 27 -17.26 -1.48 39.51
CA GLU A 27 -16.09 -1.03 40.29
C GLU A 27 -15.95 -1.82 41.61
N GLN A 28 -17.05 -2.13 42.30
CA GLN A 28 -17.05 -2.93 43.54
C GLN A 28 -16.63 -4.39 43.31
N ALA A 29 -16.89 -4.95 42.13
CA ALA A 29 -16.40 -6.27 41.73
C ALA A 29 -14.88 -6.30 41.45
N GLY A 30 -14.16 -5.18 41.68
CA GLY A 30 -12.72 -5.07 41.50
C GLY A 30 -12.28 -4.72 40.08
N ASN A 31 -13.22 -4.44 39.17
CA ASN A 31 -12.90 -4.04 37.79
C ASN A 31 -12.59 -2.55 37.72
N LYS A 32 -11.70 -2.17 36.79
CA LYS A 32 -11.34 -0.76 36.55
C LYS A 32 -11.66 -0.37 35.11
N LEU A 33 -12.39 0.72 34.95
CA LEU A 33 -12.67 1.31 33.64
C LEU A 33 -11.51 2.23 33.24
N ASN A 34 -10.66 1.74 32.35
CA ASN A 34 -9.57 2.53 31.77
C ASN A 34 -10.02 3.08 30.41
N TYR A 35 -10.30 4.38 30.35
CA TYR A 35 -10.58 5.09 29.11
C TYR A 35 -9.26 5.53 28.47
N SER A 36 -8.95 4.98 27.29
CA SER A 36 -7.80 5.42 26.49
C SER A 36 -8.28 6.06 25.20
N LEU A 37 -7.85 7.29 24.97
CA LEU A 37 -8.03 7.95 23.68
C LEU A 37 -7.05 7.36 22.66
N MET A 38 -7.46 7.33 21.40
CA MET A 38 -6.64 6.97 20.25
C MET A 38 -7.03 7.92 19.11
N PRO A 39 -6.08 8.40 18.30
CA PRO A 39 -6.40 9.15 17.09
C PRO A 39 -7.30 8.33 16.16
N LEU A 40 -8.34 8.94 15.60
CA LEU A 40 -9.30 8.24 14.75
C LEU A 40 -8.63 7.65 13.49
N THR A 41 -7.56 8.27 13.01
CA THR A 41 -6.78 7.80 11.85
C THR A 41 -6.01 6.51 12.10
N ASP A 42 -5.73 6.16 13.36
CA ASP A 42 -4.89 5.01 13.70
C ASP A 42 -5.73 3.76 14.04
N ILE A 43 -7.04 3.92 14.19
CA ILE A 43 -7.94 2.84 14.65
C ILE A 43 -7.84 1.61 13.76
N HIS A 44 -7.82 1.80 12.44
CA HIS A 44 -7.91 0.69 11.51
C HIS A 44 -6.67 -0.21 11.50
N LEU A 45 -5.47 0.32 11.73
CA LEU A 45 -4.22 -0.46 11.63
C LEU A 45 -3.63 -0.85 12.99
N HIS A 46 -4.05 -0.19 14.07
CA HIS A 46 -3.45 -0.36 15.40
C HIS A 46 -4.46 -0.70 16.50
N SER A 47 -5.76 -0.60 16.27
CA SER A 47 -6.74 -0.97 17.29
C SER A 47 -6.88 -2.48 17.43
N ASN A 48 -7.00 -2.92 18.67
CA ASN A 48 -7.27 -4.31 19.05
C ASN A 48 -8.40 -4.35 20.09
N ARG A 49 -9.39 -3.46 19.94
CA ARG A 49 -10.49 -3.32 20.89
C ARG A 49 -11.66 -4.18 20.39
N ARG A 50 -12.32 -4.89 21.32
CA ARG A 50 -13.47 -5.76 20.99
C ARG A 50 -14.72 -5.00 20.51
N GLY A 51 -14.74 -3.67 20.61
CA GLY A 51 -15.89 -2.82 20.28
C GLY A 51 -15.67 -1.89 19.09
N ASP A 52 -14.68 -2.17 18.24
CA ASP A 52 -14.45 -1.36 17.04
C ASP A 52 -15.56 -1.60 16.00
N LEU A 53 -15.87 -0.56 15.22
CA LEU A 53 -16.99 -0.55 14.26
C LEU A 53 -16.76 -1.49 13.07
N GLU A 54 -15.50 -1.73 12.72
CA GLU A 54 -15.08 -2.59 11.62
C GLU A 54 -13.95 -3.53 12.06
N PRO A 55 -13.76 -4.67 11.37
CA PRO A 55 -12.61 -5.52 11.58
C PRO A 55 -11.31 -4.74 11.37
N ASN A 56 -10.47 -4.69 12.40
CA ASN A 56 -9.17 -4.02 12.32
C ASN A 56 -8.24 -4.72 11.32
N GLY A 57 -7.53 -3.93 10.52
CA GLY A 57 -6.36 -4.35 9.77
C GLY A 57 -5.14 -4.54 10.66
N ASN A 58 -4.15 -5.29 10.17
CA ASN A 58 -2.89 -5.49 10.86
C ASN A 58 -1.77 -4.77 10.10
N ILE A 59 -1.13 -3.79 10.74
CA ILE A 59 0.01 -3.06 10.17
C ILE A 59 1.17 -3.98 9.74
N GLN A 60 1.32 -5.16 10.37
CA GLN A 60 2.33 -6.14 9.96
C GLN A 60 2.14 -6.58 8.50
N TYR A 61 0.91 -6.72 8.01
CA TYR A 61 0.67 -7.05 6.60
C TYR A 61 1.14 -5.95 5.66
N VAL A 62 0.94 -4.68 6.04
CA VAL A 62 1.41 -3.52 5.26
C VAL A 62 2.94 -3.56 5.15
N TYR A 63 3.64 -3.82 6.26
CA TYR A 63 5.10 -3.94 6.25
C TYR A 63 5.59 -5.14 5.44
N ILE A 64 4.98 -6.32 5.60
CA ILE A 64 5.35 -7.51 4.84
C ILE A 64 5.19 -7.26 3.33
N PHE A 65 4.03 -6.75 2.90
CA PHE A 65 3.79 -6.48 1.49
C PHE A 65 4.71 -5.39 0.93
N SER A 66 5.00 -4.34 1.71
CA SER A 66 5.91 -3.27 1.30
C SER A 66 7.35 -3.78 1.11
N VAL A 67 7.84 -4.62 2.02
CA VAL A 67 9.16 -5.23 1.91
C VAL A 67 9.23 -6.19 0.72
N VAL A 68 8.21 -7.04 0.53
CA VAL A 68 8.13 -7.94 -0.63
C VAL A 68 8.10 -7.15 -1.94
N ALA A 69 7.29 -6.09 -2.03
CA ALA A 69 7.24 -5.23 -3.20
C ALA A 69 8.60 -4.57 -3.50
N LEU A 70 9.31 -4.11 -2.48
CA LEU A 70 10.65 -3.55 -2.61
C LEU A 70 11.64 -4.60 -3.16
N PHE A 71 11.62 -5.82 -2.64
CA PHE A 71 12.49 -6.90 -3.15
C PHE A 71 12.18 -7.26 -4.61
N ILE A 72 10.90 -7.35 -4.98
CA ILE A 72 10.49 -7.61 -6.36
C ILE A 72 11.01 -6.48 -7.28
N LEU A 73 10.87 -5.22 -6.86
CA LEU A 73 11.38 -4.08 -7.60
C LEU A 73 12.90 -4.14 -7.77
N LEU A 74 13.65 -4.46 -6.71
CA LEU A 74 15.11 -4.61 -6.77
C LEU A 74 15.52 -5.74 -7.74
N ILE A 75 14.85 -6.90 -7.68
CA ILE A 75 15.10 -8.02 -8.59
C ILE A 75 14.84 -7.58 -10.03
N ALA A 76 13.74 -6.86 -10.28
CA ALA A 76 13.41 -6.34 -11.61
C ALA A 76 14.48 -5.34 -12.10
N CYS A 77 14.95 -4.42 -11.25
CA CYS A 77 16.02 -3.47 -11.58
C CYS A 77 17.34 -4.16 -11.90
N ILE A 78 17.74 -5.16 -11.10
CA ILE A 78 18.96 -5.94 -11.33
C ILE A 78 18.86 -6.72 -12.65
N ASN A 79 17.70 -7.34 -12.91
CA ASN A 79 17.47 -8.05 -14.17
C ASN A 79 17.56 -7.11 -15.38
N PHE A 80 16.93 -5.94 -15.29
CA PHE A 80 17.00 -4.91 -16.32
C PHE A 80 18.45 -4.44 -16.54
N MET A 81 19.21 -4.19 -15.46
CA MET A 81 20.61 -3.78 -15.54
C MET A 81 21.47 -4.87 -16.20
N ASN A 82 21.25 -6.14 -15.87
CA ASN A 82 21.93 -7.27 -16.50
C ASN A 82 21.63 -7.35 -17.99
N LEU A 83 20.35 -7.20 -18.39
CA LEU A 83 19.94 -7.22 -19.79
C LEU A 83 20.52 -6.03 -20.57
N ALA A 84 20.50 -4.82 -19.99
CA ALA A 84 21.10 -3.63 -20.57
C ALA A 84 22.61 -3.79 -20.77
N THR A 85 23.29 -4.38 -19.79
CA THR A 85 24.73 -4.67 -19.84
C THR A 85 25.05 -5.71 -20.91
N ALA A 86 24.29 -6.82 -20.99
CA ALA A 86 24.47 -7.84 -22.02
C ALA A 86 24.28 -7.28 -23.45
N ARG A 87 23.34 -6.35 -23.64
CA ARG A 87 23.10 -5.68 -24.93
C ARG A 87 24.14 -4.62 -25.27
N SER A 88 24.91 -4.14 -24.28
CA SER A 88 25.91 -3.08 -24.45
C SER A 88 26.99 -3.46 -25.48
N ALA A 89 27.43 -4.71 -25.52
CA ALA A 89 28.47 -5.16 -26.46
C ALA A 89 28.05 -5.02 -27.94
N ASN A 90 26.79 -5.32 -28.26
CA ASN A 90 26.26 -5.15 -29.62
C ASN A 90 26.09 -3.66 -29.97
N ARG A 91 25.60 -2.86 -29.02
CA ARG A 91 25.46 -1.40 -29.19
C ARG A 91 26.81 -0.70 -29.32
N ALA A 92 27.85 -1.18 -28.64
CA ALA A 92 29.20 -0.63 -28.73
C ALA A 92 29.78 -0.76 -30.15
N LYS A 93 29.55 -1.88 -30.84
CA LYS A 93 29.95 -2.05 -32.25
C LYS A 93 29.23 -1.06 -33.17
N GLU A 94 27.92 -0.90 -32.99
CA GLU A 94 27.11 0.04 -33.76
C GLU A 94 27.55 1.50 -33.56
N VAL A 95 27.81 1.89 -32.31
CA VAL A 95 28.33 3.22 -31.96
C VAL A 95 29.72 3.44 -32.55
N GLY A 96 30.59 2.42 -32.53
CA GLY A 96 31.93 2.47 -33.11
C GLY A 96 31.89 2.77 -34.62
N VAL A 97 31.03 2.06 -35.37
CA VAL A 97 30.85 2.30 -36.80
C VAL A 97 30.31 3.71 -37.06
N ARG A 98 29.26 4.13 -36.35
CA ARG A 98 28.66 5.47 -36.51
C ARG A 98 29.63 6.61 -36.21
N LYS A 99 30.53 6.42 -35.24
CA LYS A 99 31.52 7.43 -34.87
C LYS A 99 32.62 7.58 -35.91
N VAL A 100 33.03 6.50 -36.58
CA VAL A 100 33.95 6.55 -37.74
C VAL A 100 33.29 7.25 -38.94
N LEU A 101 31.97 7.08 -39.10
CA LEU A 101 31.17 7.78 -40.12
C LEU A 101 30.88 9.26 -39.80
N GLY A 102 31.46 9.82 -38.72
CA GLY A 102 31.34 11.23 -38.38
C GLY A 102 30.11 11.63 -37.56
N THR A 103 29.39 10.67 -36.98
CA THR A 103 28.21 10.99 -36.15
C THR A 103 28.61 11.74 -34.88
N GLU A 104 27.92 12.86 -34.61
CA GLU A 104 28.13 13.66 -33.42
C GLU A 104 27.71 12.92 -32.13
N LYS A 105 28.49 13.06 -31.05
CA LYS A 105 28.21 12.40 -29.75
C LYS A 105 26.84 12.76 -29.19
N SER A 106 26.42 14.01 -29.35
CA SER A 106 25.12 14.53 -28.87
C SER A 106 23.94 13.81 -29.51
N MET A 107 24.00 13.56 -30.82
CA MET A 107 22.98 12.84 -31.59
C MET A 107 22.82 11.39 -31.10
N LEU A 108 23.92 10.68 -30.86
CA LEU A 108 23.90 9.30 -30.34
C LEU A 108 23.28 9.22 -28.94
N ILE A 109 23.64 10.15 -28.04
CA ILE A 109 23.09 10.19 -26.68
C ILE A 109 21.59 10.45 -26.72
N SER A 110 21.15 11.45 -27.49
CA SER A 110 19.74 11.81 -27.62
C SER A 110 18.91 10.64 -28.19
N GLN A 111 19.43 9.94 -29.20
CA GLN A 111 18.78 8.76 -29.78
C GLN A 111 18.58 7.67 -28.73
N PHE A 112 19.63 7.30 -27.99
CA PHE A 112 19.53 6.22 -27.00
C PHE A 112 18.65 6.57 -25.81
N LEU A 113 18.70 7.82 -25.36
CA LEU A 113 17.85 8.30 -24.27
C LEU A 113 16.37 8.28 -24.71
N SER A 114 16.08 8.75 -25.92
CA SER A 114 14.73 8.74 -26.47
C SER A 114 14.19 7.32 -26.65
N GLU A 115 15.00 6.39 -27.17
CA GLU A 115 14.62 4.98 -27.29
C GLU A 115 14.32 4.36 -25.91
N SER A 116 15.16 4.65 -24.91
CA SER A 116 14.99 4.10 -23.56
C SER A 116 13.75 4.66 -22.86
N ILE A 117 13.50 5.97 -23.00
CA ILE A 117 12.30 6.63 -22.47
C ILE A 117 11.04 6.05 -23.13
N LEU A 118 11.03 5.91 -24.45
CA LEU A 118 9.89 5.38 -25.20
C LEU A 118 9.58 3.93 -24.78
N MET A 119 10.61 3.09 -24.66
CA MET A 119 10.44 1.71 -24.17
C MET A 119 9.92 1.67 -22.73
N SER A 120 10.42 2.54 -21.85
CA SER A 120 9.96 2.61 -20.45
C SER A 120 8.51 3.09 -20.35
N PHE A 121 8.12 4.05 -21.20
CA PHE A 121 6.77 4.56 -21.27
C PHE A 121 5.77 3.49 -21.74
N VAL A 122 6.11 2.76 -22.80
CA VAL A 122 5.30 1.63 -23.29
C VAL A 122 5.18 0.54 -22.21
N ALA A 123 6.28 0.19 -21.55
CA ALA A 123 6.26 -0.78 -20.45
C ALA A 123 5.37 -0.33 -19.28
N THR A 124 5.38 0.97 -18.96
CA THR A 124 4.53 1.55 -17.90
C THR A 124 3.05 1.45 -18.25
N ILE A 125 2.67 1.81 -19.48
CA ILE A 125 1.28 1.67 -19.96
C ILE A 125 0.82 0.22 -19.89
N LEU A 126 1.65 -0.71 -20.38
CA LEU A 126 1.35 -2.14 -20.33
C LEU A 126 1.23 -2.63 -18.88
N GLY A 127 2.11 -2.20 -17.99
CA GLY A 127 2.07 -2.53 -16.57
C GLY A 127 0.79 -2.07 -15.89
N ILE A 128 0.37 -0.82 -16.13
CA ILE A 128 -0.91 -0.28 -15.62
C ILE A 128 -2.08 -1.07 -16.20
N GLY A 129 -2.08 -1.33 -17.51
CA GLY A 129 -3.13 -2.12 -18.15
C GLY A 129 -3.25 -3.54 -17.58
N MET A 130 -2.11 -4.20 -17.32
CA MET A 130 -2.08 -5.50 -16.66
C MET A 130 -2.58 -5.44 -15.22
N ALA A 131 -2.21 -4.40 -14.45
CA ALA A 131 -2.68 -4.23 -13.08
C ALA A 131 -4.20 -4.09 -13.01
N VAL A 132 -4.80 -3.29 -13.91
CA VAL A 132 -6.25 -3.13 -14.02
C VAL A 132 -6.93 -4.44 -14.43
N LEU A 133 -6.37 -5.16 -15.41
CA LEU A 133 -6.91 -6.45 -15.85
C LEU A 133 -6.88 -7.51 -14.74
N LEU A 134 -5.81 -7.51 -13.94
CA LEU A 134 -5.63 -8.46 -12.83
C LEU A 134 -6.41 -8.08 -11.57
N LEU A 135 -6.97 -6.87 -11.48
CA LEU A 135 -7.77 -6.45 -10.34
C LEU A 135 -9.02 -7.32 -10.15
N HIS A 136 -9.72 -7.65 -11.24
CA HIS A 136 -10.92 -8.49 -11.18
C HIS A 136 -10.66 -9.89 -10.61
N PRO A 137 -9.71 -10.69 -11.13
CA PRO A 137 -9.40 -11.99 -10.54
C PRO A 137 -8.83 -11.86 -9.11
N PHE A 138 -8.12 -10.78 -8.80
CA PHE A 138 -7.63 -10.52 -7.45
C PHE A 138 -8.76 -10.27 -6.44
N ASN A 139 -9.81 -9.56 -6.84
CA ASN A 139 -11.00 -9.33 -6.00
C ASN A 139 -11.71 -10.64 -5.68
N SER A 140 -11.84 -11.54 -6.65
CA SER A 140 -12.41 -12.87 -6.45
C SER A 140 -11.58 -13.73 -5.48
N LEU A 141 -10.25 -13.63 -5.54
CA LEU A 141 -9.36 -14.39 -4.66
C LEU A 141 -9.35 -13.83 -3.22
N SER A 142 -9.33 -12.51 -3.05
CA SER A 142 -9.25 -11.88 -1.73
C SER A 142 -10.59 -11.75 -1.02
N THR A 143 -11.72 -12.03 -1.70
CA THR A 143 -13.07 -11.77 -1.20
C THR A 143 -13.24 -10.29 -0.79
N LYS A 144 -12.56 -9.38 -1.51
CA LYS A 144 -12.63 -7.93 -1.34
C LYS A 144 -13.14 -7.29 -2.62
N THR A 145 -13.72 -6.10 -2.49
CA THR A 145 -14.24 -5.30 -3.60
C THR A 145 -13.35 -4.08 -3.78
N PHE A 146 -12.19 -4.25 -4.43
CA PHE A 146 -11.36 -3.11 -4.80
C PHE A 146 -11.80 -2.55 -6.15
N GLU A 147 -12.05 -1.24 -6.20
CA GLU A 147 -12.34 -0.52 -7.42
C GLU A 147 -11.14 0.33 -7.84
N ILE A 148 -11.06 0.67 -9.13
CA ILE A 148 -9.95 1.49 -9.67
C ILE A 148 -9.92 2.86 -8.98
N GLN A 149 -11.08 3.38 -8.58
CA GLN A 149 -11.19 4.65 -7.85
C GLN A 149 -10.48 4.63 -6.49
N ASP A 150 -10.41 3.48 -5.83
CA ASP A 150 -9.76 3.33 -4.53
C ASP A 150 -8.25 3.57 -4.61
N LEU A 151 -7.64 3.36 -5.78
CA LEU A 151 -6.21 3.61 -6.01
C LEU A 151 -5.86 5.12 -6.03
N PHE A 152 -6.84 5.97 -6.36
CA PHE A 152 -6.64 7.41 -6.47
C PHE A 152 -7.16 8.16 -5.24
N HIS A 153 -7.92 7.49 -4.36
CA HIS A 153 -8.42 8.09 -3.14
C HIS A 153 -7.34 8.10 -2.04
N TYR A 154 -6.69 9.25 -1.85
CA TYR A 154 -5.78 9.48 -0.73
C TYR A 154 -6.56 9.92 0.52
N GLY A 155 -7.13 8.95 1.24
CA GLY A 155 -7.72 9.20 2.55
C GLY A 155 -8.98 8.39 2.81
N TRP A 156 -9.28 8.20 4.10
CA TRP A 156 -10.47 7.54 4.63
C TRP A 156 -11.71 8.44 4.47
N VAL A 157 -12.22 8.60 3.25
CA VAL A 157 -13.57 9.12 2.94
C VAL A 157 -14.08 8.43 1.69
#